data_AF-A0A6G3WZ14-F1
#
_entry.id   AF-A0A6G3WZ14-F1
#
_cell.length_a   1.000
_cell.length_b   1.000
_cell.length_c   1.000
_cell.angle_alpha   90.00
_cell.angle_beta   90.00
_cell.angle_gamma   90.00
#
_symmetry.space_group_name_H-M   'P 1'
#
loop_
_entity.id
_entity.type
_entity.pdbx_description
1 polymer ?
#
loop_
_entity_poly.entity_id
_entity_poly.type
_entity_poly.pdbx_seq_one_letter_code
_entity_poly.pdbx_strand_id
1 'polypeptide(L)' 'MNARLNAFASPVTGKLVKHLVSASKEIEGTTLPAATQELVKIRASQINGCGGCLDMHTKEAAAAGETSLR' A
#
# COMPACT_ATOMS: atom_id res chain seq x y z
N MET A 1 -7.13 8.28 11.04
CA MET A 1 -8.28 7.52 10.51
C MET A 1 -8.92 6.74 11.65
N ASN A 2 -10.25 6.76 11.76
CA ASN A 2 -10.98 5.94 12.73
C ASN A 2 -11.63 4.76 11.98
N ALA A 3 -11.13 3.55 12.20
CA ALA A 3 -11.65 2.36 11.52
C ALA A 3 -13.04 2.00 12.09
N ARG A 4 -14.02 1.80 11.19
CA ARG A 4 -15.38 1.36 11.57
C ARG A 4 -15.42 -0.10 12.03
N LEU A 5 -14.45 -0.90 11.60
CA LEU A 5 -14.28 -2.31 11.94
C LEU A 5 -12.83 -2.54 12.33
N ASN A 6 -12.62 -3.32 13.40
CA ASN A 6 -11.28 -3.80 13.74
C ASN A 6 -10.94 -5.02 12.90
N ALA A 7 -10.27 -4.79 11.76
CA ALA A 7 -9.78 -5.85 10.88
C ALA A 7 -8.85 -6.85 11.58
N PHE A 8 -8.16 -6.45 12.65
CA PHE A 8 -7.24 -7.33 13.39
C PHE A 8 -7.93 -8.19 14.44
N ALA A 9 -9.20 -7.93 14.77
CA ALA A 9 -9.96 -8.74 15.71
C ALA A 9 -10.42 -10.09 15.11
N SER A 10 -10.31 -10.27 13.78
CA SER A 10 -10.74 -11.49 13.09
C SER A 10 -9.56 -12.27 12.51
N PRO A 11 -9.41 -13.56 12.84
CA PRO A 11 -8.38 -14.41 12.24
C PRO A 11 -8.58 -14.60 10.72
N VAL A 12 -9.81 -14.46 10.22
CA VAL A 12 -10.11 -14.53 8.78
C VAL A 12 -9.47 -13.35 8.06
N THR A 13 -9.63 -12.14 8.60
CA THR A 13 -9.07 -10.93 8.01
C THR A 13 -7.54 -10.94 8.07
N GLY A 14 -6.94 -11.48 9.14
CA GLY A 14 -5.49 -11.71 9.21
C GLY A 14 -4.96 -12.61 8.09
N LYS A 15 -5.65 -13.72 7.79
CA LYS A 15 -5.31 -14.57 6.64
C LYS A 15 -5.44 -13.84 5.31
N LEU A 16 -6.52 -13.07 5.13
CA LEU A 16 -6.73 -12.29 3.91
C LEU A 16 -5.59 -11.29 3.68
N VAL A 17 -5.20 -10.54 4.71
CA VAL A 17 -4.07 -9.60 4.63
C VAL A 17 -2.78 -10.32 4.27
N LYS A 18 -2.51 -11.50 4.84
CA LYS A 18 -1.32 -12.29 4.48
C LYS A 18 -1.28 -12.65 2.99
N HIS A 19 -2.41 -13.01 2.40
CA HIS A 19 -2.49 -13.31 0.97
C HIS A 19 -2.28 -12.06 0.11
N LEU A 20 -2.86 -10.92 0.50
CA LEU A 20 -2.64 -9.65 -0.20
C LEU A 20 -1.16 -9.24 -0.17
N VAL A 21 -0.51 -9.33 0.99
CA VAL A 21 0.94 -9.06 1.14
C VAL A 21 1.76 -10.02 0.27
N SER A 22 1.39 -11.30 0.23
CA SER A 22 2.11 -12.29 -0.59
C SER A 22 2.01 -11.96 -2.08
N ALA A 23 0.85 -11.48 -2.55
CA ALA A 23 0.71 -11.02 -3.93
C ALA A 23 1.58 -9.79 -4.25
N SER A 24 1.69 -8.83 -3.32
CA SER A 24 2.57 -7.67 -3.49
C SER A 24 4.05 -8.06 -3.58
N LYS A 25 4.49 -9.07 -2.82
CA LYS A 25 5.89 -9.54 -2.81
C LYS A 25 6.38 -10.05 -4.16
N GLU A 26 5.48 -10.60 -4.97
CA GLU A 26 5.84 -11.05 -6.33
C GLU A 26 6.32 -9.88 -7.20
N ILE A 27 5.84 -8.65 -6.94
CA ILE A 27 6.25 -7.44 -7.66
C ILE A 27 7.57 -6.88 -7.09
N GLU A 28 7.78 -6.99 -5.77
CA GLU A 28 9.02 -6.53 -5.10
C GLU A 28 10.28 -7.20 -5.65
N GLY A 29 10.17 -8.46 -6.10
CA GLY A 29 11.29 -9.20 -6.71
C GLY A 29 11.60 -8.86 -8.17
N THR A 30 10.84 -7.95 -8.79
CA THR A 30 11.00 -7.61 -10.21
C THR A 30 12.01 -6.48 -10.44
N THR A 31 12.30 -6.17 -11.70
CA THR A 31 13.15 -5.03 -12.08
C THR A 31 12.41 -3.68 -12.01
N LEU A 32 11.14 -3.65 -11.61
CA LEU A 32 10.36 -2.41 -11.49
C LEU A 32 10.81 -1.63 -10.23
N PRO A 33 11.28 -0.37 -10.34
CA PRO A 33 11.78 0.37 -9.19
C PRO A 33 10.75 0.52 -8.07
N ALA A 34 11.17 0.39 -6.82
CA ALA A 34 10.29 0.49 -5.65
C ALA A 34 9.51 1.82 -5.62
N ALA A 35 10.17 2.96 -5.90
CA ALA A 35 9.51 4.25 -6.00
C ALA A 35 8.37 4.25 -7.04
N THR A 36 8.58 3.64 -8.22
CA THR A 36 7.55 3.51 -9.25
C THR A 36 6.39 2.63 -8.80
N GLN A 37 6.66 1.54 -8.09
CA GLN A 37 5.60 0.69 -7.51
C GLN A 37 4.72 1.49 -6.55
N GLU A 38 5.33 2.29 -5.68
CA GLU A 38 4.58 3.13 -4.74
C GLU A 38 3.79 4.24 -5.43
N LEU A 39 4.33 4.87 -6.49
CA LEU A 39 3.58 5.84 -7.29
C LEU A 39 2.32 5.25 -7.93
N VAL A 40 2.38 3.99 -8.42
CA VAL A 40 1.21 3.28 -8.94
C VAL A 40 0.19 3.05 -7.83
N LYS A 41 0.62 2.60 -6.65
CA LYS A 41 -0.26 2.36 -5.50
C LYS A 41 -0.88 3.66 -4.97
N ILE A 42 -0.13 4.76 -4.93
CA ILE A 42 -0.63 6.11 -4.62
C ILE A 42 -1.74 6.48 -5.61
N ARG A 43 -1.49 6.33 -6.92
CA ARG A 43 -2.48 6.73 -7.94
C ARG A 43 -3.76 5.90 -7.85
N ALA A 44 -3.63 4.58 -7.66
CA ALA A 44 -4.76 3.70 -7.43
C ALA A 44 -5.55 4.09 -6.16
N SER A 45 -4.85 4.45 -5.08
CA SER A 45 -5.46 4.88 -3.81
C SER A 45 -6.24 6.18 -3.96
N GLN A 46 -5.72 7.14 -4.74
CA GLN A 46 -6.40 8.39 -5.06
C GLN A 46 -7.69 8.14 -5.86
N ILE A 47 -7.62 7.32 -6.92
CA ILE A 47 -8.77 6.98 -7.77
C ILE A 47 -9.86 6.29 -6.93
N ASN A 48 -9.46 5.38 -6.04
CA ASN A 48 -10.39 4.63 -5.20
C ASN A 48 -10.81 5.35 -3.91
N GLY A 49 -10.29 6.56 -3.64
CA GLY A 49 -10.61 7.31 -2.43
C GLY A 49 -10.18 6.63 -1.12
N CYS A 50 -9.15 5.76 -1.15
CA CYS A 50 -8.66 5.09 0.06
C CYS A 50 -7.66 5.97 0.81
N GLY A 51 -8.14 6.77 1.76
CA GLY A 51 -7.27 7.66 2.55
C GLY A 51 -6.15 6.95 3.32
N GLY A 52 -6.39 5.71 3.78
CA GLY A 52 -5.38 4.93 4.49
C GLY A 52 -4.30 4.36 3.59
N CYS A 53 -4.70 3.87 2.42
CA CYS A 53 -3.77 3.41 1.41
C CYS A 53 -2.92 4.59 0.90
N LEU A 54 -3.55 5.76 0.70
CA LEU A 54 -2.87 6.96 0.26
C LEU A 54 -1.78 7.39 1.26
N ASP A 55 -2.11 7.51 2.54
CA ASP A 55 -1.13 7.87 3.58
C ASP A 55 0.02 6.85 3.69
N MET A 56 -0.31 5.55 3.64
CA MET A 56 0.68 4.47 3.71
C MET A 56 1.66 4.51 2.52
N HIS A 57 1.14 4.49 1.30
CA HIS A 57 1.98 4.44 0.10
C HIS A 57 2.73 5.74 -0.16
N THR A 58 2.22 6.90 0.28
CA THR A 58 3.00 8.15 0.25
C THR A 58 4.23 8.08 1.15
N LYS A 59 4.12 7.47 2.34
CA LYS A 59 5.28 7.26 3.24
C LYS A 59 6.26 6.23 2.67
N GLU A 60 5.75 5.16 2.07
CA GLU A 60 6.58 4.14 1.42
C GLU A 60 7.32 4.72 0.20
N ALA A 61 6.68 5.56 -0.62
CA ALA A 61 7.34 6.25 -1.73
C ALA A 61 8.48 7.14 -1.24
N ALA A 62 8.26 7.93 -0.18
CA ALA A 62 9.31 8.74 0.42
C ALA A 62 10.46 7.89 0.96
N ALA A 63 10.17 6.75 1.60
CA ALA A 63 11.17 5.80 2.07
C ALA A 63 11.97 5.15 0.91
N ALA A 64 11.33 4.99 -0.25
CA ALA A 64 11.97 4.52 -1.49
C ALA A 64 12.75 5.62 -2.24
N GLY A 65 12.83 6.84 -1.70
CA GLY A 65 13.60 7.95 -2.25
C GLY A 65 12.82 8.89 -3.16
N GLU A 66 11.50 8.75 -3.25
CA GLU A 66 10.66 9.66 -4.02
C GLU A 66 10.58 11.05 -3.36
N THR A 67 10.48 12.10 -4.19
CA THR A 67 10.40 13.48 -3.70
C THR A 67 8.97 13.99 -3.75
N SER A 68 8.62 14.94 -2.89
CA SER A 68 7.26 15.50 -2.82
C SER A 68 6.92 16.46 -3.98
N LEU A 69 7.70 16.49 -5.07
CA LEU A 69 7.55 17.51 -6.09
C LEU A 69 6.40 17.19 -7.05
N ARG A 70 5.28 17.91 -6.84
CA ARG A 70 4.03 17.99 -7.62
C ARG A 70 3.23 16.69 -7.78
#